data_AF-A0A6N6SA85-F1
#
_entry.id   AF-A0A6N6SA85-F1
#
_cell.length_a   1.000
_cell.length_b   1.000
_cell.length_c   1.000
_cell.angle_alpha   90.00
_cell.angle_beta   90.00
_cell.angle_gamma   90.00
#
_symmetry.space_group_name_H-M   'P 1'
#
loop_
_entity.id
_entity.type
_entity.pdbx_description
1 polymer ?
#
loop_
_entity_poly.entity_id
_entity_poly.type
_entity_poly.pdbx_seq_one_letter_code
_entity_poly.pdbx_strand_id
1 'polypeptide(L)'
;MSIEACARLVEEGDPERFAATMAAAPEARLRLWPLYAVNLEIARAPWAAREPMLAEMRLQWWIDTLRELAAGGARAGHPVT
;
A
#
# COMPACT_ATOMS: atom_id res chain seq x y z
N MET A 1 -5.26 -10.37 -2.33
CA MET A 1 -5.52 -9.18 -3.18
C MET A 1 -4.94 -9.44 -4.57
N SER A 2 -5.72 -9.25 -5.64
CA SER A 2 -5.23 -9.41 -7.03
C SER A 2 -4.63 -8.11 -7.55
N ILE A 3 -3.91 -8.15 -8.69
CA ILE A 3 -3.34 -6.95 -9.32
C ILE A 3 -4.44 -5.98 -9.76
N GLU A 4 -5.56 -6.49 -10.24
CA GLU A 4 -6.73 -5.71 -10.65
C GLU A 4 -7.36 -5.00 -9.45
N ALA A 5 -7.35 -5.63 -8.27
CA ALA A 5 -7.79 -5.00 -7.03
C ALA A 5 -6.85 -3.84 -6.63
N CYS A 6 -5.54 -4.01 -6.76
CA CYS A 6 -4.59 -2.90 -6.56
C CYS A 6 -4.83 -1.75 -7.55
N ALA A 7 -5.06 -2.06 -8.83
CA ALA A 7 -5.32 -1.04 -9.84
C ALA A 7 -6.59 -0.23 -9.52
N ARG A 8 -7.69 -0.88 -9.11
CA ARG A 8 -8.92 -0.19 -8.67
C ARG A 8 -8.69 0.70 -7.45
N LEU A 9 -7.96 0.20 -6.44
CA LEU A 9 -7.63 1.02 -5.26
C LEU A 9 -6.84 2.27 -5.63
N VAL A 10 -5.91 2.16 -6.58
CA VAL A 10 -5.12 3.31 -7.07
C VAL A 10 -5.98 4.24 -7.90
N GLU A 11 -6.87 3.73 -8.75
CA GLU A 11 -7.82 4.54 -9.53
C GLU A 11 -8.71 5.40 -8.64
N GLU A 12 -9.23 4.83 -7.56
CA GLU A 12 -10.11 5.52 -6.60
C GLU A 12 -9.35 6.49 -5.68
N GLY A 13 -8.14 6.12 -5.25
CA GLY A 13 -7.37 6.86 -4.24
C GLY A 13 -6.34 7.86 -4.76
N ASP A 14 -5.81 7.65 -5.97
CA ASP A 14 -4.82 8.52 -6.62
C ASP A 14 -4.94 8.41 -8.16
N PRO A 15 -5.90 9.14 -8.77
CA PRO A 15 -6.14 9.10 -10.21
C PRO A 15 -4.93 9.53 -11.05
N GLU A 16 -4.06 10.40 -10.51
CA GLU A 16 -2.85 10.84 -11.18
C GLU A 16 -1.82 9.71 -11.28
N ARG A 17 -1.58 8.97 -10.18
CA ARG A 17 -0.73 7.77 -10.23
C ARG A 17 -1.33 6.65 -11.06
N PHE A 18 -2.65 6.53 -11.10
CA PHE A 18 -3.31 5.60 -12.01
C PHE A 18 -2.96 5.93 -13.47
N ALA A 19 -3.18 7.19 -13.88
CA ALA A 19 -2.84 7.64 -15.24
C ALA A 19 -1.35 7.47 -15.56
N ALA A 20 -0.46 7.82 -14.61
CA ALA A 20 0.98 7.63 -14.77
C ALA A 20 1.36 6.15 -14.94
N THR A 21 0.70 5.24 -14.22
CA THR A 21 0.94 3.80 -14.36
C THR A 21 0.40 3.27 -15.70
N MET A 22 -0.73 3.78 -16.17
CA MET A 22 -1.26 3.45 -17.49
C MET A 22 -0.37 3.94 -18.64
N ALA A 23 0.39 5.02 -18.43
CA ALA A 23 1.39 5.50 -19.38
C ALA A 23 2.70 4.68 -19.38
N ALA A 24 2.95 3.86 -18.36
CA ALA A 24 4.13 3.00 -18.28
C ALA A 24 4.01 1.75 -19.17
N ALA A 25 5.16 1.12 -19.48
CA ALA A 25 5.22 -0.15 -20.19
C ALA A 25 4.37 -1.23 -19.49
N PRO A 26 3.59 -2.06 -20.21
CA PRO A 26 2.68 -3.04 -19.61
C PRO A 26 3.34 -3.96 -18.56
N GLU A 27 4.59 -4.36 -18.79
CA GLU A 27 5.35 -5.25 -17.92
C GLU A 27 5.71 -4.59 -16.58
N ALA A 28 5.88 -3.26 -16.57
CA ALA A 28 6.16 -2.51 -15.35
C ALA A 28 4.91 -2.36 -14.47
N ARG A 29 3.71 -2.32 -15.06
CA ARG A 29 2.44 -2.09 -14.35
C ARG A 29 2.19 -3.13 -13.27
N LEU A 30 2.57 -4.40 -13.52
CA LEU A 30 2.45 -5.50 -12.56
C LEU A 30 3.18 -5.22 -11.23
N ARG A 31 4.26 -4.43 -11.26
CA ARG A 31 5.01 -4.01 -10.07
C ARG A 31 4.53 -2.68 -9.50
N LEU A 32 4.09 -1.78 -10.37
CA LEU A 32 3.61 -0.45 -9.97
C LEU A 32 2.28 -0.50 -9.22
N TRP A 33 1.34 -1.38 -9.62
CA TRP A 33 0.04 -1.44 -8.95
C TRP A 33 0.13 -1.80 -7.46
N PRO A 34 0.82 -2.87 -7.04
CA PRO A 34 0.97 -3.16 -5.61
C PRO A 34 1.76 -2.09 -4.86
N LEU A 35 2.78 -1.51 -5.50
CA LEU A 35 3.60 -0.46 -4.89
C LEU A 35 2.76 0.78 -4.55
N TYR A 36 1.94 1.23 -5.49
CA TYR A 36 1.10 2.41 -5.28
C TYR A 36 -0.12 2.11 -4.39
N ALA A 37 -0.66 0.89 -4.41
CA ALA A 37 -1.69 0.49 -3.46
C ALA A 37 -1.16 0.51 -2.01
N VAL A 38 0.04 -0.02 -1.75
CA VAL A 38 0.68 0.06 -0.42
C VAL A 38 0.97 1.52 -0.03
N ASN A 39 1.44 2.35 -0.97
CA ASN A 39 1.65 3.77 -0.73
C ASN A 39 0.36 4.47 -0.25
N LEU A 40 -0.80 4.14 -0.82
CA LEU A 40 -2.08 4.68 -0.38
C LEU A 40 -2.43 4.26 1.06
N GLU A 41 -2.22 3.00 1.43
CA GLU A 41 -2.48 2.54 2.80
C GLU A 41 -1.58 3.23 3.82
N ILE A 42 -0.29 3.38 3.51
CA ILE A 42 0.67 4.07 4.38
C ILE A 42 0.31 5.55 4.51
N ALA A 43 -0.05 6.22 3.40
CA ALA A 43 -0.44 7.62 3.41
C ALA A 43 -1.73 7.87 4.21
N ARG A 44 -2.63 6.88 4.28
CA ARG A 44 -3.85 6.93 5.11
C ARG A 44 -3.58 6.71 6.60
N ALA A 45 -2.52 6.00 6.97
CA ALA A 45 -2.28 5.57 8.36
C ALA A 45 -2.32 6.72 9.40
N PRO A 46 -1.75 7.92 9.15
CA PRO A 46 -1.81 9.04 10.09
C PRO A 46 -3.24 9.54 10.37
N TRP A 47 -4.15 9.37 9.41
CA TRP A 47 -5.51 9.92 9.44
C TRP A 47 -6.57 8.90 9.85
N ALA A 48 -6.17 7.63 9.99
CA ALA A 48 -7.10 6.54 10.24
C ALA A 48 -7.57 6.46 11.72
N ALA A 49 -7.00 7.25 12.63
CA ALA A 49 -7.38 7.31 14.05
C ALA A 49 -7.55 8.76 14.51
N ARG A 50 -8.44 8.95 15.49
CA ARG A 50 -8.60 10.23 16.19
C ARG A 50 -7.51 10.45 17.24
N GLU A 51 -7.00 9.37 17.83
CA GLU A 51 -5.94 9.42 18.83
C GLU A 51 -4.57 9.33 18.14
N PRO A 52 -3.68 10.32 18.32
CA PRO A 52 -2.37 10.35 17.66
C PRO A 52 -1.53 9.08 17.89
N MET A 53 -1.56 8.55 19.12
CA MET A 53 -0.83 7.34 19.49
C MET A 53 -1.27 6.13 18.65
N LEU A 54 -2.57 5.96 18.38
CA LEU A 54 -3.07 4.86 17.55
C LEU A 54 -2.68 5.00 16.08
N ALA A 55 -2.56 6.24 15.58
CA ALA A 55 -2.06 6.50 14.24
C ALA A 55 -0.56 6.15 14.11
N GLU A 56 0.23 6.54 15.11
CA GLU A 56 1.66 6.22 15.19
C GLU A 56 1.90 4.70 15.28
N MET A 57 1.14 3.99 16.11
CA MET A 57 1.22 2.52 16.21
C MET A 57 0.98 1.83 14.86
N ARG A 58 0.04 2.32 14.05
CA ARG A 58 -0.20 1.76 12.70
C ARG A 58 0.94 2.07 11.73
N LEU A 59 1.53 3.26 11.81
CA LEU A 59 2.70 3.59 11.00
C LEU A 59 3.90 2.69 11.39
N GLN A 60 4.11 2.48 12.69
CA GLN A 60 5.15 1.59 13.20
C GLN A 60 4.93 0.15 12.71
N TRP A 61 3.69 -0.34 12.74
CA TRP A 61 3.33 -1.65 12.19
C TRP A 61 3.70 -1.78 10.69
N TRP A 62 3.45 -0.75 9.88
CA TRP A 62 3.86 -0.73 8.46
C TRP A 62 5.39 -0.78 8.31
N ILE A 63 6.13 -0.03 9.12
CA ILE A 63 7.60 -0.04 9.12
C ILE A 63 8.13 -1.45 9.41
N ASP A 64 7.62 -2.09 10.45
CA ASP A 64 8.09 -3.41 10.87
C ASP A 64 7.71 -4.48 9.83
N THR A 65 6.50 -4.42 9.27
CA THR A 65 6.06 -5.30 8.19
C THR A 65 6.95 -5.18 6.94
N LEU A 66 7.32 -3.96 6.54
CA LEU A 66 8.22 -3.74 5.40
C LEU A 66 9.66 -4.19 5.69
N ARG A 67 10.15 -4.03 6.92
CA ARG A 67 11.46 -4.54 7.34
C ARG A 67 11.52 -6.07 7.29
N GLU A 68 10.49 -6.75 7.80
CA GLU A 68 10.40 -8.21 7.74
C GLU A 68 10.35 -8.71 6.29
N LEU A 69 9.55 -8.06 5.43
CA LEU A 69 9.47 -8.40 4.01
C LEU A 69 10.83 -8.23 3.32
N ALA A 70 11.56 -7.15 3.62
CA ALA A 70 12.90 -6.90 3.07
C ALA A 70 13.93 -7.93 3.55
N ALA A 71 13.77 -8.48 4.75
CA ALA A 71 14.60 -9.54 5.30
C ALA A 71 14.26 -10.95 4.74
N GLY A 72 13.26 -11.06 3.86
CA GLY A 72 12.80 -12.36 3.32
C GLY A 72 11.92 -13.16 4.27
N GLY A 73 11.41 -12.53 5.34
CA GLY A 73 10.49 -13.15 6.30
C GLY A 73 9.14 -13.49 5.66
N ALA A 74 8.51 -14.58 6.14
CA ALA A 74 7.14 -14.89 5.79
C ALA A 74 6.20 -13.81 6.36
N ARG A 75 5.21 -13.39 5.56
CA ARG A 75 4.24 -12.35 5.92
C ARG A 75 3.61 -12.64 7.30
N ALA A 76 3.74 -11.71 8.25
CA ALA A 76 2.76 -11.60 9.32
C ALA A 76 1.41 -11.26 8.66
N GLY A 77 0.43 -12.16 8.78
CA GLY A 77 -0.90 -11.92 8.23
C GLY A 77 -1.45 -10.61 8.76
N HIS A 78 -1.83 -9.70 7.87
CA HIS A 78 -2.50 -8.47 8.25
C HIS A 78 -3.86 -8.86 8.87
N PRO A 79 -4.17 -8.47 10.12
CA PRO A 79 -5.51 -8.63 10.62
C PRO A 79 -6.34 -7.48 10.06
N VAL A 80 -6.86 -7.63 8.85
CA VAL A 80 -8.09 -6.95 8.43
C VAL A 80 -8.74 -7.66 7.25
N THR A 81 -10.03 -7.88 7.43
CA THR A 81 -11.07 -8.22 6.45
C THR A 81 -11.38 -7.04 5.54
#